data_AF-A0A3C1Z4H6-F1
#
_entry.id   AF-A0A3C1Z4H6-F1
#
_cell.length_a   1.000
_cell.length_b   1.000
_cell.length_c   1.000
_cell.angle_alpha   90.00
_cell.angle_beta   90.00
_cell.angle_gamma   90.00
#
_symmetry.space_group_name_H-M   'P 1'
#
loop_
_entity.id
_entity.type
_entity.pdbx_description
1 polymer ?
#
loop_
_entity_poly.entity_id
_entity_poly.type
_entity_poly.pdbx_seq_one_letter_code
_entity_poly.pdbx_strand_id
1 'polypeptide(L)'
;MVFPVNTRSRIVVDPVALLKREHRMILDRLMMVETAMSPCSVGHDSATQTNRETIHELLEFFAGPVDVHFTREAMLVGSLRRILGRKQEEQQQFQSFLDEHRALKADATAVLRRLARKDGQDAAASTACGELRTVTGALRALIHRYRELIVCEERLLFTLAEMRLTAEQRRRISRRMLQV
;
A
#
# COMPACT_ATOMS: atom_id res chain seq x y z
N MET A 1 -14.18 -50.45 8.68
CA MET A 1 -13.65 -49.18 9.23
C MET A 1 -13.42 -48.23 8.06
N VAL A 2 -14.20 -47.16 7.96
CA VAL A 2 -14.09 -46.15 6.90
C VAL A 2 -13.27 -44.99 7.47
N PHE A 3 -12.08 -44.75 6.91
CA PHE A 3 -11.30 -43.56 7.25
C PHE A 3 -12.01 -42.34 6.66
N PRO A 4 -12.32 -41.29 7.44
CA PRO A 4 -12.79 -40.05 6.85
C PRO A 4 -11.60 -39.42 6.12
N VAL A 5 -11.69 -39.37 4.79
CA VAL A 5 -10.83 -38.53 3.97
C VAL A 5 -11.13 -37.09 4.37
N ASN A 6 -10.26 -36.54 5.22
CA ASN A 6 -10.31 -35.16 5.65
C ASN A 6 -9.87 -34.27 4.47
N THR A 7 -10.76 -34.07 3.51
CA THR A 7 -10.64 -33.05 2.48
C THR A 7 -10.89 -31.69 3.14
N ARG A 8 -9.93 -31.25 3.95
CA ARG A 8 -9.69 -29.81 4.12
C ARG A 8 -9.38 -29.29 2.73
N SER A 9 -10.37 -28.70 2.09
CA SER A 9 -10.24 -27.83 0.92
C SER A 9 -9.28 -26.71 1.31
N ARG A 10 -7.97 -26.99 1.21
CA ARG A 10 -6.91 -25.99 1.31
C ARG A 10 -7.17 -25.04 0.15
N ILE A 11 -7.77 -23.89 0.45
CA ILE A 11 -7.98 -22.83 -0.52
C ILE A 11 -6.60 -22.46 -1.05
N VAL A 12 -6.30 -22.90 -2.26
CA VAL A 12 -5.10 -22.50 -2.97
C VAL A 12 -5.43 -21.15 -3.58
N VAL A 13 -5.19 -20.08 -2.84
CA VAL A 13 -5.28 -18.73 -3.37
C VAL A 13 -4.06 -18.51 -4.27
N ASP A 14 -4.27 -18.13 -5.52
CA ASP A 14 -3.16 -17.73 -6.38
C ASP A 14 -2.50 -16.46 -5.79
N PRO A 15 -1.17 -16.45 -5.60
CA PRO A 15 -0.50 -15.33 -4.93
C PRO A 15 -0.64 -14.02 -5.70
N VAL A 16 -0.70 -14.05 -7.04
CA VAL A 16 -0.89 -12.83 -7.84
C VAL A 16 -2.32 -12.33 -7.71
N ALA A 17 -3.31 -13.23 -7.72
CA ALA A 17 -4.70 -12.86 -7.46
C ALA A 17 -4.92 -12.26 -6.06
N LEU A 18 -4.20 -12.75 -5.04
CA LEU A 18 -4.19 -12.17 -3.70
C LEU A 18 -3.67 -10.72 -3.73
N LEU A 19 -2.49 -10.50 -4.30
CA LEU A 19 -1.88 -9.17 -4.37
C LEU A 19 -2.72 -8.18 -5.21
N LYS A 20 -3.29 -8.61 -6.35
CA LYS A 20 -4.23 -7.80 -7.14
C LYS A 20 -5.50 -7.42 -6.35
N ARG A 21 -5.94 -8.28 -5.42
CA ARG A 21 -7.05 -7.93 -4.51
C ARG A 21 -6.61 -6.87 -3.51
N GLU A 22 -5.40 -6.96 -3.00
CA GLU A 22 -4.83 -5.95 -2.09
C GLU A 22 -4.63 -4.61 -2.79
N HIS A 23 -4.14 -4.59 -4.03
CA HIS A 23 -4.07 -3.36 -4.85
C HIS A 23 -5.42 -2.66 -4.96
N ARG A 24 -6.50 -3.41 -5.21
CA ARG A 24 -7.85 -2.82 -5.24
C ARG A 24 -8.23 -2.18 -3.91
N MET A 25 -7.95 -2.84 -2.79
CA MET A 25 -8.21 -2.26 -1.46
C MET A 25 -7.38 -0.99 -1.23
N ILE A 26 -6.12 -0.96 -1.67
CA ILE A 26 -5.26 0.22 -1.60
C ILE A 26 -5.85 1.36 -2.44
N LEU A 27 -6.21 1.09 -3.71
CA LEU A 27 -6.80 2.08 -4.61
C LEU A 27 -8.13 2.62 -4.09
N ASP A 28 -8.99 1.77 -3.55
CA ASP A 28 -10.26 2.17 -2.93
C ASP A 28 -10.00 3.10 -1.74
N ARG A 29 -9.00 2.78 -0.91
CA ARG A 29 -8.64 3.64 0.23
C ARG A 29 -8.06 4.98 -0.22
N LEU A 30 -7.24 5.01 -1.28
CA LEU A 30 -6.72 6.26 -1.85
C LEU A 30 -7.86 7.14 -2.37
N MET A 31 -8.85 6.54 -3.03
CA MET A 31 -10.05 7.26 -3.49
C MET A 31 -10.87 7.83 -2.33
N MET A 32 -11.00 7.09 -1.21
CA MET A 32 -11.63 7.63 0.00
C MET A 32 -10.85 8.84 0.55
N VAL A 33 -9.51 8.78 0.55
CA VAL A 33 -8.67 9.91 0.99
C VAL A 33 -8.88 11.12 0.09
N GLU A 34 -8.84 10.95 -1.24
CA GLU A 34 -9.11 12.04 -2.20
C GLU A 34 -10.50 12.66 -2.02
N THR A 35 -11.50 11.81 -1.73
CA THR A 35 -12.87 12.27 -1.48
C THR A 35 -12.94 13.10 -0.20
N ALA A 36 -12.32 12.64 0.89
CA ALA A 36 -12.27 13.36 2.16
C ALA A 36 -11.47 14.67 2.09
N MET A 37 -10.53 14.78 1.14
CA MET A 37 -9.79 16.02 0.85
C MET A 37 -10.61 17.05 0.06
N SER A 38 -11.76 16.67 -0.52
CA SER A 38 -12.58 17.59 -1.30
C SER A 38 -13.41 18.49 -0.37
N PRO A 39 -13.45 19.81 -0.59
CA PRO A 39 -14.22 20.71 0.26
C PRO A 39 -15.73 20.44 0.08
N CYS A 40 -16.41 20.03 1.14
CA CYS A 40 -17.87 20.04 1.19
C CYS A 40 -18.34 21.50 1.35
N SER A 41 -19.17 22.00 0.43
CA SER A 41 -19.68 23.39 0.42
C SER A 41 -20.65 23.73 1.57
N VAL A 42 -20.62 23.03 2.70
CA VAL A 42 -21.61 23.16 3.79
C VAL A 42 -20.90 23.41 5.12
N GLY A 43 -20.93 24.65 5.62
CA GLY A 43 -20.61 25.05 7.00
C GLY A 43 -19.13 25.03 7.38
N HIS A 44 -18.52 26.22 7.52
CA HIS A 44 -17.07 26.40 7.35
C HIS A 44 -16.15 25.94 8.51
N ASP A 45 -16.64 25.59 9.70
CA ASP A 45 -15.74 25.38 10.86
C ASP A 45 -15.78 23.98 11.51
N SER A 46 -16.91 23.26 11.50
CA SER A 46 -16.98 21.88 12.03
C SER A 46 -16.65 20.79 11.00
N ALA A 47 -16.90 21.09 9.72
CA ALA A 47 -16.64 20.15 8.63
C ALA A 47 -15.13 19.94 8.39
N THR A 48 -14.31 20.96 8.62
CA THR A 48 -12.85 20.94 8.41
C THR A 48 -12.11 20.06 9.43
N GLN A 49 -12.51 20.10 10.71
CA GLN A 49 -11.95 19.19 11.73
C GLN A 49 -12.37 17.74 11.47
N THR A 50 -13.65 17.51 11.16
CA THR A 50 -14.20 16.17 10.85
C THR A 50 -13.48 15.53 9.65
N ASN A 51 -13.17 16.32 8.61
CA ASN A 51 -12.41 15.83 7.45
C ASN A 51 -10.95 15.49 7.80
N ARG A 52 -10.30 16.24 8.69
CA ARG A 52 -8.93 15.96 9.13
C ARG A 52 -8.83 14.65 9.91
N GLU A 53 -9.75 14.43 10.85
CA GLU A 53 -9.85 13.18 11.63
C GLU A 53 -10.13 11.99 10.70
N THR A 54 -11.07 12.15 9.76
CA THR A 54 -11.34 11.14 8.73
C THR A 54 -10.08 10.82 7.92
N ILE A 55 -9.37 11.83 7.39
CA ILE A 55 -8.13 11.59 6.63
C ILE A 55 -7.07 10.89 7.49
N HIS A 56 -6.97 11.22 8.78
CA HIS A 56 -6.05 10.56 9.71
C HIS A 56 -6.37 9.05 9.81
N GLU A 57 -7.62 8.69 10.11
CA GLU A 57 -8.06 7.28 10.16
C GLU A 57 -7.89 6.56 8.81
N LEU A 58 -8.13 7.28 7.70
CA LEU A 58 -7.90 6.74 6.37
C LEU A 58 -6.42 6.40 6.14
N LEU A 59 -5.50 7.24 6.64
CA LEU A 59 -4.06 7.08 6.49
C LEU A 59 -3.42 6.02 7.38
N GLU A 60 -4.03 5.67 8.52
CA GLU A 60 -3.55 4.57 9.36
C GLU A 60 -3.43 3.26 8.59
N PHE A 61 -4.31 3.06 7.59
CA PHE A 61 -4.23 1.94 6.65
C PHE A 61 -2.85 1.85 5.95
N PHE A 62 -2.29 2.98 5.54
CA PHE A 62 -1.02 3.06 4.80
C PHE A 62 0.21 2.99 5.73
N ALA A 63 0.05 3.24 7.03
CA ALA A 63 1.11 3.11 8.01
C ALA A 63 1.19 1.68 8.63
N GLY A 64 0.09 0.91 8.58
CA GLY A 64 0.00 -0.43 9.15
C GLY A 64 -0.35 -1.50 8.11
N PRO A 65 -1.65 -1.72 7.78
CA PRO A 65 -2.10 -2.76 6.85
C PRO A 65 -1.34 -2.88 5.52
N VAL A 66 -0.93 -1.78 4.91
CA VAL A 66 -0.15 -1.80 3.66
C VAL A 66 1.24 -2.43 3.85
N ASP A 67 1.81 -2.40 5.05
CA ASP A 67 3.10 -3.06 5.35
C ASP A 67 3.01 -4.58 5.22
N VAL A 68 1.85 -5.16 5.52
CA VAL A 68 1.58 -6.59 5.31
C VAL A 68 1.57 -6.90 3.82
N HIS A 69 0.93 -6.06 3.01
CA HIS A 69 0.96 -6.17 1.55
C HIS A 69 2.40 -6.08 1.01
N PHE A 70 3.17 -5.06 1.37
CA PHE A 70 4.58 -4.92 0.99
C PHE A 70 5.44 -6.11 1.44
N THR A 71 5.16 -6.69 2.62
CA THR A 71 5.85 -7.90 3.08
C THR A 71 5.56 -9.08 2.16
N ARG A 72 4.31 -9.26 1.73
CA ARG A 72 3.91 -10.32 0.78
C ARG A 72 4.58 -10.10 -0.58
N GLU A 73 4.61 -8.87 -1.08
CA GLU A 73 5.31 -8.54 -2.32
C GLU A 73 6.82 -8.80 -2.23
N ALA A 74 7.46 -8.44 -1.12
CA ALA A 74 8.85 -8.75 -0.87
C ALA A 74 9.14 -10.26 -0.90
N MET A 75 8.20 -11.09 -0.43
CA MET A 75 8.30 -12.55 -0.56
C MET A 75 8.23 -13.03 -2.02
N LEU A 76 7.40 -12.38 -2.85
CA LEU A 76 7.31 -12.65 -4.28
C LEU A 76 8.61 -12.24 -4.99
N VAL A 77 9.07 -11.01 -4.78
CA VAL A 77 10.34 -10.48 -5.30
C VAL A 77 11.51 -11.39 -4.90
N GLY A 78 11.61 -11.76 -3.63
CA GLY A 78 12.65 -12.67 -3.14
C GLY A 78 12.58 -14.07 -3.73
N SER A 79 11.39 -14.52 -4.16
CA SER A 79 11.24 -15.81 -4.86
C SER A 79 11.61 -15.69 -6.34
N LEU A 80 11.25 -14.60 -7.01
CA LEU A 80 11.64 -14.32 -8.39
C LEU A 80 13.15 -14.13 -8.54
N ARG A 81 13.79 -13.37 -7.63
CA ARG A 81 15.25 -13.21 -7.58
C ARG A 81 15.99 -14.54 -7.51
N ARG A 82 15.47 -15.50 -6.73
CA ARG A 82 16.06 -16.85 -6.59
C ARG A 82 15.91 -17.69 -7.84
N ILE A 83 14.84 -17.49 -8.63
CA ILE A 83 14.54 -18.30 -9.81
C ILE A 83 15.21 -17.75 -11.07
N LEU A 84 15.22 -16.42 -11.23
CA LEU A 84 15.62 -15.78 -12.49
C LEU A 84 17.12 -15.60 -12.66
N GLY A 85 17.90 -15.63 -11.58
CA GLY A 85 19.35 -15.70 -11.66
C GLY A 85 20.04 -14.48 -12.30
N ARG A 86 20.69 -13.69 -11.44
CA ARG A 86 21.93 -12.91 -11.67
C ARG A 86 21.97 -11.74 -12.66
N LYS A 87 20.99 -11.45 -13.52
CA LYS A 87 21.06 -10.19 -14.28
C LYS A 87 20.99 -9.00 -13.33
N GLN A 88 22.06 -8.21 -13.29
CA GLN A 88 22.21 -7.09 -12.35
C GLN A 88 21.08 -6.07 -12.51
N GLU A 89 20.63 -5.83 -13.74
CA GLU A 89 19.51 -4.93 -14.06
C GLU A 89 18.18 -5.41 -13.42
N GLU A 90 17.84 -6.69 -13.52
CA GLU A 90 16.65 -7.26 -12.89
C GLU A 90 16.75 -7.18 -11.36
N GLN A 91 17.94 -7.40 -10.81
CA GLN A 91 18.17 -7.27 -9.37
C GLN A 91 18.01 -5.84 -8.87
N GLN A 92 18.51 -4.85 -9.62
CA GLN A 92 18.35 -3.43 -9.35
C GLN A 92 16.88 -3.02 -9.46
N GLN A 93 16.16 -3.48 -10.48
CA GLN A 93 14.73 -3.22 -10.63
C GLN A 93 13.91 -3.82 -9.48
N PHE A 94 14.22 -5.05 -9.06
CA PHE A 94 13.62 -5.61 -7.86
C PHE A 94 13.97 -4.83 -6.60
N GLN A 95 15.15 -4.18 -6.56
CA GLN A 95 15.56 -3.41 -5.40
C GLN A 95 14.81 -2.08 -5.35
N SER A 96 14.59 -1.44 -6.51
CA SER A 96 13.84 -0.19 -6.58
C SER A 96 12.40 -0.35 -6.09
N PHE A 97 11.73 -1.48 -6.34
CA PHE A 97 10.40 -1.74 -5.75
C PHE A 97 10.45 -1.76 -4.21
N LEU A 98 11.42 -2.49 -3.63
CA LEU A 98 11.55 -2.59 -2.17
C LEU A 98 11.96 -1.25 -1.53
N ASP A 99 12.78 -0.46 -2.23
CA ASP A 99 13.18 0.86 -1.77
C ASP A 99 12.00 1.84 -1.83
N GLU A 100 11.18 1.76 -2.88
CA GLU A 100 9.97 2.57 -3.04
C GLU A 100 8.92 2.22 -1.97
N HIS A 101 8.75 0.95 -1.61
CA HIS A 101 7.90 0.53 -0.48
C HIS A 101 8.31 1.21 0.83
N ARG A 102 9.62 1.24 1.12
CA ARG A 102 10.15 1.90 2.33
C ARG A 102 9.92 3.41 2.27
N ALA A 103 10.12 4.02 1.12
CA ALA A 103 9.89 5.44 0.92
C ALA A 103 8.40 5.81 1.13
N LEU A 104 7.48 5.08 0.52
CA LEU A 104 6.03 5.30 0.68
C LEU A 104 5.57 5.12 2.12
N LYS A 105 6.08 4.10 2.83
CA LYS A 105 5.77 3.91 4.26
C LYS A 105 6.26 5.09 5.10
N ALA A 106 7.48 5.57 4.83
CA ALA A 106 8.05 6.72 5.54
C ALA A 106 7.23 7.99 5.28
N ASP A 107 6.82 8.22 4.02
CA ASP A 107 6.02 9.37 3.62
C ASP A 107 4.61 9.32 4.23
N ALA A 108 3.94 8.18 4.18
CA ALA A 108 2.63 7.98 4.82
C ALA A 108 2.71 8.26 6.32
N THR A 109 3.75 7.75 6.99
CA THR A 109 3.99 8.02 8.43
C THR A 109 4.27 9.50 8.69
N ALA A 110 5.02 10.17 7.82
CA ALA A 110 5.31 11.59 7.95
C ALA A 110 4.05 12.45 7.80
N VAL A 111 3.19 12.13 6.83
CA VAL A 111 1.90 12.80 6.64
C VAL A 111 0.98 12.57 7.85
N LEU A 112 0.89 11.32 8.34
CA LEU A 112 0.10 11.00 9.53
C LEU A 112 0.55 11.81 10.75
N ARG A 113 1.86 11.91 10.99
CA ARG A 113 2.41 12.74 12.08
C ARG A 113 2.09 14.23 11.91
N ARG A 114 2.10 14.75 10.68
CA ARG A 114 1.72 16.15 10.41
C ARG A 114 0.23 16.39 10.68
N LEU A 115 -0.62 15.39 10.40
CA LEU A 115 -2.05 15.45 10.72
C LEU A 115 -2.33 15.36 12.24
N ALA A 116 -1.52 14.61 12.98
CA ALA A 116 -1.67 14.47 14.43
C ALA A 116 -1.21 15.71 15.23
N ARG A 117 -0.40 16.59 14.64
CA ARG A 117 -0.06 17.88 15.27
C ARG A 117 -1.34 18.72 15.34
N LYS A 118 -1.79 19.03 16.56
CA LYS A 118 -2.88 19.98 16.80
C LYS A 118 -2.41 21.38 16.39
N ASP A 119 -3.28 22.13 15.71
CA ASP A 119 -3.16 23.58 15.57
C ASP A 119 -3.19 24.20 16.98
N GLY A 120 -2.05 24.33 17.64
CA GLY A 120 -2.05 24.69 19.06
C GLY A 120 -0.71 24.58 19.76
N GLN A 121 0.33 25.23 19.21
CA GLN A 121 1.44 25.78 19.99
C GLN A 121 2.13 26.87 19.14
N ASP A 122 1.72 28.11 19.39
CA ASP A 122 2.36 29.39 19.06
C ASP A 122 3.03 29.57 17.70
N ALA A 123 2.29 30.14 16.73
CA ALA A 123 2.69 31.34 15.97
C ALA A 123 1.76 31.58 14.76
N ALA A 124 1.09 32.73 14.75
CA ALA A 124 0.46 33.40 13.61
C ALA A 124 -0.56 32.60 12.76
N ALA A 125 -1.79 33.11 12.67
CA ALA A 125 -2.85 32.61 11.78
C ALA A 125 -2.47 32.55 10.27
N SER A 126 -1.30 33.07 9.87
CA SER A 126 -0.76 32.96 8.52
C SER A 126 -0.08 31.60 8.24
N THR A 127 0.41 30.91 9.28
CA THR A 127 1.19 29.67 9.15
C THR A 127 0.30 28.43 8.93
N ALA A 128 -0.88 28.40 9.56
CA ALA A 128 -1.82 27.27 9.48
C ALA A 128 -2.35 27.03 8.05
N CYS A 129 -2.62 28.09 7.28
CA CYS A 129 -3.04 27.98 5.88
C CYS A 129 -1.91 27.42 4.99
N GLY A 130 -0.66 27.79 5.28
CA GLY A 130 0.53 27.25 4.61
C GLY A 130 0.72 25.76 4.90
N GLU A 131 0.64 25.36 6.17
CA GLU A 131 0.79 23.97 6.60
C GLU A 131 -0.29 23.07 5.99
N LEU A 132 -1.55 23.49 5.98
CA LEU A 132 -2.63 22.73 5.37
C LEU A 132 -2.42 22.55 3.85
N ARG A 133 -1.93 23.58 3.14
CA ARG A 133 -1.56 23.46 1.72
C ARG A 133 -0.41 22.47 1.51
N THR A 134 0.57 22.44 2.42
CA THR A 134 1.68 21.48 2.33
C THR A 134 1.23 20.04 2.62
N VAL A 135 0.30 19.83 3.56
CA VAL A 135 -0.27 18.50 3.86
C VAL A 135 -1.11 18.00 2.69
N THR A 136 -1.95 18.88 2.11
CA THR A 136 -2.75 18.57 0.92
C THR A 136 -1.85 18.21 -0.28
N GLY A 137 -0.77 18.96 -0.49
CA GLY A 137 0.21 18.67 -1.53
C GLY A 137 0.92 17.33 -1.31
N ALA A 138 1.34 17.05 -0.07
CA ALA A 138 1.98 15.79 0.30
C ALA A 138 1.04 14.58 0.11
N LEU A 139 -0.24 14.72 0.48
CA LEU A 139 -1.28 13.71 0.24
C LEU A 139 -1.45 13.42 -1.25
N ARG A 140 -1.57 14.45 -2.10
CA ARG A 140 -1.69 14.27 -3.56
C ARG A 140 -0.47 13.57 -4.14
N ALA A 141 0.74 13.94 -3.70
CA ALA A 141 1.97 13.27 -4.13
C ALA A 141 2.01 11.80 -3.70
N LEU A 142 1.60 11.50 -2.46
CA LEU A 142 1.52 10.13 -1.94
C LEU A 142 0.54 9.29 -2.76
N ILE A 143 -0.66 9.82 -3.05
CA ILE A 143 -1.68 9.14 -3.86
C ILE A 143 -1.17 8.84 -5.26
N HIS A 144 -0.54 9.83 -5.91
CA HIS A 144 0.03 9.65 -7.25
C HIS A 144 1.08 8.54 -7.27
N ARG A 145 2.03 8.55 -6.33
CA ARG A 145 3.09 7.55 -6.26
C ARG A 145 2.57 6.15 -6.00
N TYR A 146 1.58 5.97 -5.12
CA TYR A 146 0.95 4.65 -4.94
C TYR A 146 0.31 4.13 -6.24
N ARG A 147 -0.39 4.99 -6.99
CA ARG A 147 -0.99 4.60 -8.27
C ARG A 147 0.07 4.19 -9.30
N GLU A 148 1.15 4.96 -9.40
CA GLU A 148 2.26 4.64 -10.30
C GLU A 148 2.97 3.34 -9.92
N LEU A 149 3.21 3.13 -8.61
CA LEU A 149 3.81 1.92 -8.09
C LEU A 149 2.97 0.68 -8.46
N ILE A 150 1.67 0.72 -8.16
CA ILE A 150 0.74 -0.39 -8.45
C ILE A 150 0.76 -0.73 -9.95
N VAL A 151 0.72 0.27 -10.83
CA VAL A 151 0.79 0.05 -12.28
C VAL A 151 2.13 -0.60 -12.67
N CYS A 152 3.25 -0.14 -12.09
CA CYS A 152 4.56 -0.74 -12.35
C CYS A 152 4.65 -2.19 -11.87
N GLU A 153 4.14 -2.49 -10.67
CA GLU A 153 4.12 -3.84 -10.09
C GLU A 153 3.26 -4.78 -10.92
N GLU A 154 2.06 -4.36 -11.29
CA GLU A 154 1.17 -5.20 -12.11
C GLU A 154 1.77 -5.49 -13.49
N ARG A 155 2.39 -4.49 -14.12
CA ARG A 155 2.97 -4.64 -15.46
C ARG A 155 4.26 -5.44 -15.47
N LEU A 156 5.05 -5.37 -14.41
CA LEU A 156 6.40 -5.96 -14.37
C LEU A 156 6.44 -7.15 -13.43
N LEU A 157 6.19 -6.92 -12.14
CA LEU A 157 6.33 -7.94 -11.11
C LEU A 157 5.31 -9.08 -11.30
N PHE A 158 4.04 -8.74 -11.53
CA PHE A 158 2.97 -9.75 -11.62
C PHE A 158 3.01 -10.49 -12.94
N THR A 159 3.21 -9.78 -14.06
CA THR A 159 3.43 -10.43 -15.36
C THR A 159 4.61 -11.40 -15.30
N LEU A 160 5.72 -11.00 -14.69
CA LEU A 160 6.89 -11.88 -14.55
C LEU A 160 6.58 -13.09 -13.66
N ALA A 161 5.84 -12.91 -12.57
CA ALA A 161 5.38 -13.99 -11.71
C ALA A 161 4.47 -14.99 -12.45
N GLU A 162 3.53 -14.49 -13.25
CA GLU A 162 2.63 -15.32 -14.06
C GLU A 162 3.40 -16.12 -15.12
N MET A 163 4.38 -15.50 -15.78
CA MET A 163 5.18 -16.11 -16.84
C MET A 163 6.25 -17.09 -16.34
N ARG A 164 6.85 -16.83 -15.17
CA ARG A 164 8.08 -17.53 -14.74
C ARG A 164 7.86 -18.51 -13.60
N LEU A 165 6.80 -18.36 -12.81
CA LEU A 165 6.52 -19.25 -11.69
C LEU A 165 5.65 -20.42 -12.11
N THR A 166 6.08 -21.63 -11.73
CA THR A 166 5.25 -22.83 -11.87
C THR A 166 4.08 -22.81 -10.88
N ALA A 167 3.04 -23.60 -11.15
CA ALA A 167 1.89 -23.72 -10.24
C ALA A 167 2.31 -24.16 -8.82
N GLU A 168 3.29 -25.05 -8.70
CA GLU A 168 3.80 -25.49 -7.39
C GLU A 168 4.58 -24.38 -6.67
N GLN A 169 5.38 -23.59 -7.39
CA GLN A 169 6.05 -22.42 -6.81
C GLN A 169 5.03 -21.38 -6.33
N ARG A 170 4.00 -21.09 -7.13
CA ARG A 170 2.90 -20.18 -6.73
C ARG A 170 2.17 -20.69 -5.49
N ARG A 171 1.89 -21.99 -5.39
CA ARG A 171 1.30 -22.63 -4.19
C ARG A 171 2.19 -22.47 -2.95
N ARG A 172 3.51 -22.63 -3.08
CA ARG A 172 4.46 -22.46 -1.96
C ARG A 172 4.59 -21.00 -1.53
N ILE A 173 4.57 -20.07 -2.47
CA ILE A 173 4.59 -18.62 -2.17
C ILE A 173 3.29 -18.22 -1.46
N SER A 174 2.14 -18.58 -2.01
CA SER A 174 0.82 -18.30 -1.43
C SER A 174 0.71 -18.77 0.03
N ARG A 175 1.13 -20.02 0.32
CA ARG A 175 1.13 -20.53 1.69
C ARG A 175 1.96 -19.69 2.66
N ARG A 176 3.07 -19.11 2.21
CA ARG A 176 3.91 -18.22 3.04
C ARG A 176 3.27 -16.85 3.20
N MET A 177 2.67 -16.29 2.14
CA MET A 177 1.97 -15.01 2.19
C MET A 177 0.79 -15.00 3.17
N LEU A 178 0.07 -16.13 3.27
CA LEU A 178 -1.06 -16.28 4.19
C LEU A 178 -0.65 -16.48 5.66
N GLN A 179 0.64 -16.61 5.95
CA GLN A 179 1.18 -16.72 7.31
C GLN A 179 1.67 -15.37 7.88
N VAL A 180 1.66 -14.33 7.04
CA VAL A 180 1.93 -12.93 7.43
C VAL A 180 0.62 -12.26 7.78
#